data_AF-A0A1G7F3C2-F1
#
_entry.id   AF-A0A1G7F3C2-F1
#
_cell.length_a   1.000
_cell.length_b   1.000
_cell.length_c   1.000
_cell.angle_alpha   90.00
_cell.angle_beta   90.00
_cell.angle_gamma   90.00
#
_symmetry.space_group_name_H-M   'P 1'
#
loop_
_entity.id
_entity.type
_entity.pdbx_description
1 polymer ?
#
loop_
_entity_poly.entity_id
_entity_poly.type
_entity_poly.pdbx_seq_one_letter_code
_entity_poly.pdbx_strand_id
1 'polypeptide(L)'
;MPSGETTPAVEYEPDVVRPTKEDEVAALGSELFGGPLGRRALLGTSWWTPVRVVALVALGMFALGMVQKLPCYDSGWFFGASSQYTHACYSDIPHLYQGRGFADGLVPYFDKLPGDMDYLEYPVLTGVFMEVAAWLTPGDGSMQHQEQFYWFVNAGMLMVCAAVIAVCTVRTHRRRPWDGLLVALAPAFALTATINWDLLAVALLAAAMLMWSRGRALAFGVLLGLATAAKFYPFLILGPLLILCWRAGRWRAYGAALGGAVAAWLVVNVPVLLLAPDGWAKFYRFSHDRGVDFGSIFLIVSQRWNIAISPDTANNWAMVLMVLICAGLTALTLTAPRRPRFAQLAFLIIAAFILTNKVYSPQYVLWLVPLAALARPRWRDFLIWQACEVAYFLGIWMYLAYTTSGDAHKGLPTEGYQLAVAVHLLGTLYLCAVVVRDIWLPERDVVRRSGDDDPSGGVLDGAPDVFVLGPAARPEYEEPARFEGPVVEWGADCASPAGRSSL
;
A
#
# COMPACT_ATOMS: atom_id res chain seq x y z
N MET A 1 -53.14 22.57 26.07
CA MET A 1 -52.29 22.33 24.89
C MET A 1 -50.94 23.00 25.15
N PRO A 2 -49.91 22.30 25.64
CA PRO A 2 -48.55 22.82 25.61
C PRO A 2 -47.91 22.42 24.28
N SER A 3 -47.36 23.41 23.59
CA SER A 3 -46.58 23.28 22.36
C SER A 3 -45.29 22.49 22.64
N GLY A 4 -45.14 21.35 21.97
CA GLY A 4 -43.88 20.59 21.98
C GLY A 4 -42.82 21.33 21.18
N GLU A 5 -41.84 21.91 21.86
CA GLU A 5 -40.56 22.26 21.25
C GLU A 5 -39.80 20.96 20.97
N THR A 6 -39.86 20.51 19.72
CA THR A 6 -38.89 19.55 19.20
C THR A 6 -37.56 20.26 19.04
N THR A 7 -36.68 20.15 20.04
CA THR A 7 -35.26 20.44 19.87
C THR A 7 -34.73 19.51 18.77
N PRO A 8 -34.17 20.03 17.66
CA PRO A 8 -33.51 19.16 16.70
C PRO A 8 -32.33 18.52 17.42
N ALA A 9 -32.30 17.19 17.47
CA ALA A 9 -31.09 16.48 17.82
C ALA A 9 -30.03 16.86 16.76
N VAL A 10 -29.10 17.73 17.15
CA VAL A 10 -27.91 17.99 16.36
C VAL A 10 -27.16 16.66 16.34
N GLU A 11 -27.23 15.93 15.23
CA GLU A 11 -26.28 14.85 14.96
C GLU A 11 -24.89 15.48 15.05
N TYR A 12 -24.16 15.17 16.13
CA TYR A 12 -22.79 15.58 16.31
C TYR A 12 -21.97 14.85 15.25
N GLU A 13 -21.79 15.47 14.10
CA GLU A 13 -20.89 14.98 13.07
C GLU A 13 -19.48 14.98 13.69
N PRO A 14 -18.83 13.82 13.86
CA PRO A 14 -17.60 13.77 14.61
C PRO A 14 -16.51 14.56 13.85
N ASP A 15 -15.85 15.47 14.57
CA ASP A 15 -14.86 16.39 14.00
C ASP A 15 -13.81 15.65 13.15
N VAL A 16 -13.50 16.23 11.98
CA VAL A 16 -12.37 15.80 11.13
C VAL A 16 -11.07 16.02 11.90
N VAL A 17 -10.24 14.97 11.93
CA VAL A 17 -8.96 14.99 12.64
C VAL A 17 -7.98 15.92 11.95
N ARG A 18 -7.27 16.70 12.76
CA ARG A 18 -6.27 17.67 12.31
C ARG A 18 -4.87 17.07 12.57
N PRO A 19 -4.13 16.64 11.54
CA PRO A 19 -2.82 15.99 11.73
C PRO A 19 -1.85 16.86 12.53
N THR A 20 -1.88 18.18 12.34
CA THR A 20 -1.02 19.15 13.04
C THR A 20 -1.25 19.23 14.56
N LYS A 21 -2.30 18.59 15.10
CA LYS A 21 -2.53 18.49 16.55
C LYS A 21 -2.04 17.18 17.16
N GLU A 22 -1.90 16.14 16.33
CA GLU A 22 -1.61 14.78 16.79
C GLU A 22 -0.21 14.31 16.37
N ASP A 23 0.40 14.96 15.38
CA ASP A 23 1.72 14.61 14.83
C ASP A 23 2.63 15.85 14.78
N GLU A 24 3.75 15.79 15.50
CA GLU A 24 4.74 16.87 15.60
C GLU A 24 5.40 17.20 14.25
N VAL A 25 5.62 16.19 13.40
CA VAL A 25 6.22 16.40 12.07
C VAL A 25 5.23 17.14 11.18
N ALA A 26 3.94 16.75 11.23
CA ALA A 26 2.90 17.48 10.51
C ALA A 26 2.74 18.92 11.03
N ALA A 27 2.82 19.12 12.35
CA ALA A 27 2.75 20.45 12.97
C ALA A 27 3.90 21.35 12.50
N LEU A 28 5.15 20.89 12.62
CA LEU A 28 6.34 21.64 12.19
C LEU A 28 6.35 21.86 10.68
N GLY A 29 5.99 20.85 9.89
CA GLY A 29 5.93 20.95 8.43
C GLY A 29 4.87 21.95 7.95
N SER A 30 3.78 22.12 8.71
CA SER A 30 2.73 23.07 8.34
C SER A 30 3.15 24.54 8.42
N GLU A 31 4.19 24.89 9.18
CA GLU A 31 4.72 26.25 9.27
C GLU A 31 5.19 26.80 7.91
N LEU A 32 5.63 25.93 7.00
CA LEU A 32 6.00 26.31 5.63
C LEU A 32 4.82 26.84 4.80
N PHE A 33 3.59 26.48 5.17
CA PHE A 33 2.37 26.78 4.44
C PHE A 33 1.35 27.57 5.28
N GLY A 34 1.81 28.28 6.30
CA GLY A 34 0.99 29.17 7.13
C GLY A 34 0.62 28.64 8.52
N GLY A 35 1.19 27.50 8.94
CA GLY A 35 1.11 26.98 10.30
C GLY A 35 -0.09 26.07 10.61
N PRO A 36 -0.21 25.60 11.85
CA PRO A 36 -1.26 24.67 12.27
C PRO A 36 -2.68 25.24 12.10
N LEU A 37 -3.63 24.37 11.75
CA LEU A 37 -5.00 24.78 11.50
C LEU A 37 -5.69 25.37 12.76
N GLY A 38 -6.00 26.67 12.70
CA GLY A 38 -6.60 27.42 13.80
C GLY A 38 -7.95 26.86 14.28
N ARG A 39 -8.30 27.14 15.55
CA ARG A 39 -9.54 26.63 16.18
C ARG A 39 -10.81 27.04 15.43
N ARG A 40 -10.81 28.21 14.78
CA ARG A 40 -11.96 28.81 14.06
C ARG A 40 -11.95 28.57 12.54
N ALA A 41 -11.03 27.74 12.02
CA ALA A 41 -10.98 27.45 10.59
C ALA A 41 -12.25 26.70 10.15
N LEU A 42 -12.92 27.23 9.12
CA LEU A 42 -14.08 26.59 8.50
C LEU A 42 -13.59 25.46 7.58
N LEU A 43 -13.91 24.22 7.94
CA LEU A 43 -13.63 23.06 7.11
C LEU A 43 -14.78 22.84 6.13
N GLY A 44 -14.47 22.43 4.89
CA GLY A 44 -15.49 22.01 3.92
C GLY A 44 -16.17 23.11 3.09
N THR A 45 -15.86 24.39 3.33
CA THR A 45 -16.44 25.52 2.57
C THR A 45 -15.65 25.91 1.31
N SER A 46 -14.44 25.38 1.15
CA SER A 46 -13.55 25.67 0.02
C SER A 46 -13.72 24.67 -1.13
N TRP A 47 -13.54 25.17 -2.36
CA TRP A 47 -13.36 24.31 -3.54
C TRP A 47 -12.19 23.33 -3.37
N TRP A 48 -11.18 23.70 -2.58
CA TRP A 48 -10.02 22.88 -2.26
C TRP A 48 -10.32 21.88 -1.14
N THR A 49 -11.05 20.82 -1.48
CA THR A 49 -11.25 19.68 -0.57
C THR A 49 -9.93 18.92 -0.34
N PRO A 50 -9.73 18.27 0.82
CA PRO A 50 -8.53 17.45 1.07
C PRO A 50 -8.26 16.40 -0.02
N VAL A 51 -9.31 15.78 -0.56
CA VAL A 51 -9.20 14.80 -1.67
C VAL A 51 -8.55 15.43 -2.90
N ARG A 52 -8.98 16.64 -3.28
CA ARG A 52 -8.43 17.36 -4.45
C ARG A 52 -6.98 17.76 -4.21
N VAL A 53 -6.68 18.27 -3.02
CA VAL A 53 -5.31 18.66 -2.64
C VAL A 53 -4.37 17.46 -2.67
N VAL A 54 -4.72 16.37 -1.99
CA VAL A 54 -3.91 15.14 -1.95
C VAL A 54 -3.73 14.55 -3.35
N ALA A 55 -4.78 14.52 -4.18
CA ALA A 55 -4.68 14.04 -5.55
C ALA A 55 -3.73 14.92 -6.39
N LEU A 56 -3.81 16.25 -6.28
CA LEU A 56 -2.89 17.16 -6.98
C LEU A 56 -1.45 17.01 -6.51
N VAL A 57 -1.22 16.85 -5.21
CA VAL A 57 0.12 16.60 -4.67
C VAL A 57 0.67 15.27 -5.18
N ALA A 58 -0.15 14.21 -5.21
CA ALA A 58 0.27 12.91 -5.73
C ALA A 58 0.62 12.97 -7.22
N LEU A 59 -0.17 13.70 -8.02
CA LEU A 59 0.11 13.95 -9.43
C LEU A 59 1.39 14.76 -9.63
N GLY A 60 1.60 15.80 -8.82
CA GLY A 60 2.82 16.61 -8.84
C GLY A 60 4.07 15.79 -8.49
N MET A 61 3.99 14.93 -7.47
CA MET A 61 5.08 14.03 -7.08
C MET A 61 5.33 12.93 -8.12
N PHE A 62 4.28 12.41 -8.76
CA PHE A 62 4.42 11.50 -9.90
C PHE A 62 5.15 12.17 -11.07
N ALA A 63 4.77 13.41 -11.41
CA ALA A 63 5.44 14.19 -12.45
C ALA A 63 6.91 14.48 -12.08
N LEU A 64 7.22 14.76 -10.81
CA LEU A 64 8.60 14.87 -10.33
C LEU A 64 9.37 13.56 -10.51
N GLY A 65 8.72 12.42 -10.26
CA GLY A 65 9.26 11.09 -10.57
C GLY A 65 9.55 10.89 -12.06
N MET A 66 8.70 11.42 -12.95
CA MET A 66 8.97 11.43 -14.40
C MET A 66 10.17 12.32 -14.75
N VAL A 67 10.28 13.51 -14.15
CA VAL A 67 11.44 14.41 -14.32
C VAL A 67 12.74 13.71 -13.90
N GLN A 68 12.71 12.88 -12.85
CA GLN A 68 13.85 12.07 -12.44
C GLN A 68 14.31 11.09 -13.53
N LYS A 69 13.44 10.69 -14.47
CA LYS A 69 13.78 9.78 -15.58
C LYS A 69 14.39 10.47 -16.80
N LEU A 70 14.42 11.81 -16.85
CA LEU A 70 14.92 12.57 -18.01
C LEU A 70 16.32 12.16 -18.49
N PRO A 71 17.33 11.88 -17.64
CA PRO A 71 18.65 11.47 -18.12
C PRO A 71 18.60 10.17 -18.96
N CYS A 72 17.62 9.31 -18.69
CA CYS A 72 17.43 8.08 -19.44
C CYS A 72 16.56 8.22 -20.67
N TYR A 73 15.60 9.16 -20.65
CA TYR A 73 14.60 9.31 -21.70
C TYR A 73 15.19 9.54 -23.08
N ASP A 74 16.25 10.35 -23.21
CA ASP A 74 16.89 10.61 -24.51
C ASP A 74 18.09 9.70 -24.80
N SER A 75 18.62 9.00 -23.80
CA SER A 75 19.85 8.23 -24.00
C SER A 75 20.04 7.02 -23.07
N GLY A 76 19.94 7.21 -21.76
CA GLY A 76 20.38 6.20 -20.78
C GLY A 76 19.66 4.86 -20.83
N TRP A 77 18.44 4.78 -21.39
CA TRP A 77 17.78 3.49 -21.67
C TRP A 77 18.34 2.80 -22.90
N PHE A 78 18.77 3.53 -23.93
CA PHE A 78 19.11 2.96 -25.24
C PHE A 78 20.62 2.79 -25.45
N PHE A 79 21.43 3.59 -24.77
CA PHE A 79 22.88 3.64 -24.96
C PHE A 79 23.64 3.46 -23.64
N GLY A 80 24.54 2.49 -23.63
CA GLY A 80 25.41 2.18 -22.48
C GLY A 80 24.64 1.50 -21.36
N ALA A 81 24.78 0.18 -21.25
CA ALA A 81 24.01 -0.65 -20.31
C ALA A 81 24.03 -0.15 -18.85
N SER A 82 25.14 0.49 -18.42
CA SER A 82 25.31 1.02 -17.07
C SER A 82 24.80 2.46 -16.85
N SER A 83 24.44 3.18 -17.92
CA SER A 83 24.08 4.61 -17.85
C SER A 83 22.81 4.83 -17.02
N GLN A 84 21.76 4.06 -17.33
CA GLN A 84 20.50 4.05 -16.57
C GLN A 84 20.66 3.77 -15.07
N TYR A 85 21.64 2.93 -14.72
CA TYR A 85 21.94 2.58 -13.34
C TYR A 85 22.72 3.69 -12.63
N THR A 86 23.70 4.30 -13.32
CA THR A 86 24.47 5.43 -12.79
C THR A 86 23.58 6.63 -12.48
N HIS A 87 22.58 6.88 -13.33
CA HIS A 87 21.61 7.98 -13.16
C HIS A 87 20.36 7.60 -12.34
N ALA A 88 20.28 6.36 -11.84
CA ALA A 88 19.14 5.83 -11.09
C ALA A 88 17.78 5.99 -11.82
N CYS A 89 17.78 6.00 -13.16
CA CYS A 89 16.59 6.27 -13.98
C CYS A 89 16.09 5.06 -14.77
N TYR A 90 16.47 3.85 -14.36
CA TYR A 90 15.99 2.59 -14.93
C TYR A 90 14.43 2.51 -14.94
N SER A 91 13.90 1.90 -16.00
CA SER A 91 12.49 1.54 -16.19
C SER A 91 12.40 0.31 -17.10
N ASP A 92 11.57 -0.67 -16.75
CA ASP A 92 11.31 -1.86 -17.58
C ASP A 92 10.51 -1.50 -18.85
N ILE A 93 9.71 -0.44 -18.78
CA ILE A 93 8.69 -0.10 -19.78
C ILE A 93 9.27 0.10 -21.19
N PRO A 94 10.31 0.94 -21.43
CA PRO A 94 10.88 1.10 -22.77
C PRO A 94 11.53 -0.20 -23.27
N HIS A 95 12.30 -0.90 -22.41
CA HIS A 95 13.01 -2.13 -22.77
C HIS A 95 12.08 -3.26 -23.20
N LEU A 96 10.92 -3.37 -22.55
CA LEU A 96 9.97 -4.44 -22.83
C LEU A 96 9.06 -4.15 -24.02
N TYR A 97 9.07 -2.93 -24.58
CA TYR A 97 8.29 -2.64 -25.79
C TYR A 97 8.78 -3.50 -26.98
N GLN A 98 10.07 -3.41 -27.31
CA GLN A 98 10.66 -4.26 -28.33
C GLN A 98 10.86 -5.69 -27.79
N GLY A 99 11.41 -5.83 -26.57
CA GLY A 99 11.79 -7.12 -26.01
C GLY A 99 10.62 -8.09 -25.75
N ARG A 100 9.37 -7.62 -25.81
CA ARG A 100 8.16 -8.43 -25.70
C ARG A 100 7.25 -8.34 -26.93
N GLY A 101 7.81 -7.97 -28.08
CA GLY A 101 7.14 -8.09 -29.38
C GLY A 101 6.02 -7.09 -29.64
N PHE A 102 5.81 -6.10 -28.76
CA PHE A 102 4.80 -5.06 -28.98
C PHE A 102 5.14 -4.20 -30.20
N ALA A 103 6.44 -3.93 -30.40
CA ALA A 103 6.93 -3.23 -31.60
C ALA A 103 6.62 -3.99 -32.91
N ASP A 104 6.52 -5.33 -32.83
CA ASP A 104 6.22 -6.21 -33.97
C ASP A 104 4.71 -6.52 -34.09
N GLY A 105 3.88 -5.96 -33.20
CA GLY A 105 2.44 -6.19 -33.17
C GLY A 105 2.03 -7.60 -32.70
N LEU A 106 2.89 -8.28 -31.92
CA LEU A 106 2.57 -9.59 -31.35
C LEU A 106 1.56 -9.47 -30.21
N VAL A 107 0.57 -10.37 -30.19
CA VAL A 107 -0.47 -10.38 -29.17
C VAL A 107 0.01 -11.17 -27.94
N PRO A 108 0.03 -10.57 -26.73
CA PRO A 108 0.46 -11.24 -25.52
C PRO A 108 -0.22 -12.60 -25.30
N TYR A 109 0.57 -13.60 -24.88
CA TYR A 109 0.15 -14.98 -24.60
C TYR A 109 -0.23 -15.84 -25.81
N PHE A 110 -0.70 -15.24 -26.90
CA PHE A 110 -1.11 -15.97 -28.11
C PHE A 110 0.06 -16.17 -29.07
N ASP A 111 0.85 -15.13 -29.26
CA ASP A 111 2.02 -15.17 -30.13
C ASP A 111 3.29 -15.47 -29.33
N LYS A 112 4.20 -16.22 -29.95
CA LYS A 112 5.50 -16.53 -29.38
C LYS A 112 6.47 -15.38 -29.61
N LEU A 113 7.16 -14.96 -28.57
CA LEU A 113 8.15 -13.91 -28.64
C LEU A 113 9.49 -14.45 -29.18
N PRO A 114 10.26 -13.65 -29.93
CA PRO A 114 11.64 -13.97 -30.25
C PRO A 114 12.54 -13.77 -29.01
N GLY A 115 13.53 -14.65 -28.82
CA GLY A 115 14.55 -14.48 -27.78
C GLY A 115 14.51 -15.53 -26.67
N ASP A 116 14.78 -15.10 -25.44
CA ASP A 116 14.96 -15.95 -24.25
C ASP A 116 13.65 -16.29 -23.53
N MET A 117 12.56 -15.61 -23.87
CA MET A 117 11.27 -15.71 -23.19
C MET A 117 10.15 -15.94 -24.19
N ASP A 118 9.60 -17.16 -24.26
CA ASP A 118 8.61 -17.52 -25.30
C ASP A 118 7.27 -16.75 -25.25
N TYR A 119 6.87 -16.24 -24.08
CA TYR A 119 5.62 -15.50 -23.88
C TYR A 119 5.79 -14.43 -22.81
N LEU A 120 4.85 -13.48 -22.78
CA LEU A 120 4.83 -12.41 -21.79
C LEU A 120 4.77 -12.95 -20.36
N GLU A 121 5.66 -12.43 -19.51
CA GLU A 121 5.89 -12.85 -18.12
C GLU A 121 4.99 -12.14 -17.11
N TYR A 122 4.01 -11.34 -17.55
CA TYR A 122 3.09 -10.61 -16.69
C TYR A 122 1.73 -11.30 -16.61
N PRO A 123 0.97 -11.11 -15.51
CA PRO A 123 -0.41 -11.57 -15.41
C PRO A 123 -1.31 -10.97 -16.48
N VAL A 124 -2.35 -11.72 -16.87
CA VAL A 124 -3.23 -11.40 -18.00
C VAL A 124 -3.73 -9.96 -18.00
N LEU A 125 -4.20 -9.43 -16.87
CA LEU A 125 -4.74 -8.07 -16.84
C LEU A 125 -3.66 -7.00 -17.04
N THR A 126 -2.44 -7.26 -16.57
CA THR A 126 -1.29 -6.38 -16.84
C THR A 126 -0.82 -6.51 -18.28
N GLY A 127 -0.84 -7.72 -18.87
CA GLY A 127 -0.57 -7.88 -20.30
C GLY A 127 -1.55 -7.10 -21.17
N VAL A 128 -2.85 -7.10 -20.84
CA VAL A 128 -3.85 -6.25 -21.51
C VAL A 128 -3.54 -4.77 -21.31
N PHE A 129 -3.12 -4.35 -20.12
CA PHE A 129 -2.75 -2.96 -19.85
C PHE A 129 -1.54 -2.51 -20.69
N MET A 130 -0.54 -3.38 -20.84
CA MET A 130 0.63 -3.17 -21.70
C MET A 130 0.24 -3.08 -23.17
N GLU A 131 -0.61 -3.99 -23.63
CA GLU A 131 -1.12 -4.03 -25.01
C GLU A 131 -1.91 -2.76 -25.37
N VAL A 132 -2.78 -2.29 -24.47
CA VAL A 132 -3.51 -1.03 -24.67
C VAL A 132 -2.55 0.16 -24.81
N ALA A 133 -1.45 0.18 -24.06
CA ALA A 133 -0.44 1.22 -24.23
C ALA A 133 0.29 1.10 -25.58
N ALA A 134 0.53 -0.12 -26.07
CA ALA A 134 1.14 -0.36 -27.37
C ALA A 134 0.24 0.14 -28.51
N TRP A 135 -1.07 -0.08 -28.44
CA TRP A 135 -2.02 0.44 -29.44
C TRP A 135 -2.07 1.98 -29.51
N LEU A 136 -1.75 2.65 -28.41
CA LEU A 136 -1.68 4.11 -28.34
C LEU A 136 -0.29 4.66 -28.71
N THR A 137 0.68 3.78 -28.96
CA THR A 137 2.05 4.16 -29.35
C THR A 137 2.14 4.25 -30.87
N PRO A 138 2.68 5.36 -31.42
CA PRO A 138 2.89 5.47 -32.87
C PRO A 138 3.87 4.40 -33.37
N GLY A 139 3.54 3.74 -34.49
CA GLY A 139 4.37 2.71 -35.11
C GLY A 139 5.39 3.25 -36.14
N ASP A 140 5.53 4.57 -36.25
CA ASP A 140 6.46 5.23 -37.16
C ASP A 140 7.71 5.77 -36.43
N GLY A 141 8.69 6.28 -37.19
CA GLY A 141 9.95 6.78 -36.63
C GLY A 141 10.98 5.69 -36.27
N SER A 142 11.98 6.06 -35.47
CA SER A 142 13.00 5.12 -34.99
C SER A 142 12.48 4.28 -33.82
N MET A 143 13.08 3.11 -33.57
CA MET A 143 12.70 2.26 -32.42
C MET A 143 12.77 3.04 -31.09
N GLN A 144 13.83 3.81 -30.90
CA GLN A 144 13.99 4.70 -29.75
C GLN A 144 12.78 5.63 -29.57
N HIS A 145 12.28 6.23 -30.67
CA HIS A 145 11.13 7.12 -30.62
C HIS A 145 9.85 6.40 -30.16
N GLN A 146 9.64 5.18 -30.66
CA GLN A 146 8.49 4.36 -30.28
C GLN A 146 8.57 3.94 -28.81
N GLU A 147 9.74 3.51 -28.33
CA GLU A 147 9.97 3.14 -26.93
C GLU A 147 9.77 4.33 -25.98
N GLN A 148 10.22 5.52 -26.37
CA GLN A 148 9.97 6.79 -25.67
C GLN A 148 8.46 7.08 -25.55
N PHE A 149 7.72 6.97 -26.67
CA PHE A 149 6.28 7.18 -26.69
C PHE A 149 5.54 6.12 -25.87
N TYR A 150 5.92 4.86 -25.97
CA TYR A 150 5.36 3.78 -25.17
C TYR A 150 5.55 4.02 -23.67
N TRP A 151 6.73 4.50 -23.26
CA TRP A 151 6.95 4.93 -21.88
C TRP A 151 6.05 6.09 -21.48
N PHE A 152 5.90 7.10 -22.33
CA PHE A 152 5.06 8.26 -22.05
C PHE A 152 3.57 7.91 -21.89
N VAL A 153 3.04 7.07 -22.78
CA VAL A 153 1.66 6.55 -22.70
C VAL A 153 1.44 5.79 -21.41
N ASN A 154 2.34 4.84 -21.10
CA ASN A 154 2.28 4.07 -19.86
C ASN A 154 2.38 4.97 -18.63
N ALA A 155 3.28 5.96 -18.63
CA ALA A 155 3.39 6.92 -17.54
C ALA A 155 2.07 7.68 -17.32
N GLY A 156 1.37 8.07 -18.40
CA GLY A 156 0.01 8.64 -18.32
C GLY A 156 -1.01 7.71 -17.67
N MET A 157 -1.07 6.45 -18.11
CA MET A 157 -2.00 5.44 -17.56
C MET A 157 -1.68 5.12 -16.08
N LEU A 158 -0.40 5.04 -15.72
CA LEU A 158 0.06 4.83 -14.34
C LEU A 158 -0.18 6.06 -13.45
N MET A 159 -0.15 7.27 -14.02
CA MET A 159 -0.51 8.50 -13.32
C MET A 159 -2.00 8.51 -12.93
N VAL A 160 -2.89 7.99 -13.80
CA VAL A 160 -4.30 7.78 -13.46
C VAL A 160 -4.41 6.77 -12.30
N CYS A 161 -3.64 5.69 -12.31
CA CYS A 161 -3.59 4.75 -11.20
C CYS A 161 -3.14 5.43 -9.89
N ALA A 162 -2.11 6.28 -9.92
CA ALA A 162 -1.67 7.06 -8.77
C ALA A 162 -2.77 7.98 -8.21
N ALA A 163 -3.53 8.65 -9.08
CA ALA A 163 -4.69 9.45 -8.67
C ALA A 163 -5.78 8.60 -8.00
N VAL A 164 -6.08 7.41 -8.56
CA VAL A 164 -7.05 6.46 -7.97
C VAL A 164 -6.58 6.02 -6.58
N ILE A 165 -5.30 5.66 -6.42
CA ILE A 165 -4.72 5.26 -5.13
C ILE A 165 -4.87 6.38 -4.11
N ALA A 166 -4.49 7.61 -4.46
CA ALA A 166 -4.61 8.77 -3.58
C ALA A 166 -6.06 9.02 -3.16
N VAL A 167 -6.99 9.07 -4.12
CA VAL A 167 -8.42 9.31 -3.85
C VAL A 167 -9.02 8.20 -3.01
N CYS A 168 -8.71 6.92 -3.28
CA CYS A 168 -9.26 5.79 -2.54
C CYS A 168 -8.72 5.74 -1.10
N THR A 169 -7.43 6.00 -0.90
CA THR A 169 -6.82 6.07 0.43
C THR A 169 -7.49 7.15 1.27
N VAL A 170 -7.58 8.38 0.74
CA VAL A 170 -8.23 9.52 1.41
C VAL A 170 -9.69 9.20 1.76
N ARG A 171 -10.43 8.55 0.85
CA ARG A 171 -11.85 8.25 1.05
C ARG A 171 -12.12 7.04 1.95
N THR A 172 -11.11 6.22 2.22
CA THR A 172 -11.20 5.10 3.16
C THR A 172 -11.22 5.62 4.59
N HIS A 173 -10.30 6.53 4.94
CA HIS A 173 -10.28 7.22 6.24
C HIS A 173 -11.02 8.56 6.19
N ARG A 174 -12.36 8.54 6.20
CA ARG A 174 -13.19 9.75 6.03
C ARG A 174 -12.89 10.88 7.02
N ARG A 175 -12.61 10.55 8.29
CA ARG A 175 -12.29 11.53 9.34
C ARG A 175 -10.83 11.98 9.33
N ARG A 176 -9.95 11.30 8.60
CA ARG A 176 -8.52 11.61 8.52
C ARG A 176 -8.03 11.75 7.06
N PRO A 177 -8.68 12.59 6.24
CA PRO A 177 -8.39 12.63 4.80
C PRO A 177 -6.95 13.08 4.49
N TRP A 178 -6.34 13.86 5.38
CA TRP A 178 -4.97 14.34 5.23
C TRP A 178 -3.90 13.25 5.42
N ASP A 179 -4.25 12.08 5.97
CA ASP A 179 -3.34 10.93 6.03
C ASP A 179 -2.95 10.45 4.62
N GLY A 180 -3.77 10.76 3.60
CA GLY A 180 -3.42 10.53 2.20
C GLY A 180 -2.18 11.29 1.71
N LEU A 181 -1.74 12.34 2.43
CA LEU A 181 -0.47 13.01 2.13
C LEU A 181 0.74 12.09 2.32
N LEU A 182 0.67 11.08 3.20
CA LEU A 182 1.74 10.08 3.34
C LEU A 182 1.95 9.32 2.03
N VAL A 183 0.85 9.01 1.32
CA VAL A 183 0.90 8.37 0.00
C VAL A 183 1.41 9.35 -1.05
N ALA A 184 0.83 10.56 -1.08
CA ALA A 184 1.12 11.55 -2.10
C ALA A 184 2.58 12.03 -2.06
N LEU A 185 3.18 12.17 -0.88
CA LEU A 185 4.54 12.67 -0.66
C LEU A 185 5.56 11.55 -0.41
N ALA A 186 5.18 10.28 -0.57
CA ALA A 186 6.10 9.15 -0.43
C ALA A 186 7.24 9.23 -1.46
N PRO A 187 8.50 9.45 -1.05
CA PRO A 187 9.61 9.56 -1.99
C PRO A 187 9.81 8.27 -2.78
N ALA A 188 9.66 7.11 -2.12
CA ALA A 188 9.79 5.82 -2.78
C ALA A 188 8.69 5.63 -3.85
N PHE A 189 7.49 6.20 -3.64
CA PHE A 189 6.44 6.19 -4.66
C PHE A 189 6.87 6.97 -5.91
N ALA A 190 7.35 8.20 -5.74
CA ALA A 190 7.80 9.03 -6.86
C ALA A 190 8.95 8.38 -7.66
N LEU A 191 9.91 7.75 -6.97
CA LEU A 191 11.08 7.11 -7.60
C LEU A 191 10.76 5.82 -8.36
N THR A 192 9.73 5.08 -7.92
CA THR A 192 9.43 3.72 -8.40
C THR A 192 8.17 3.60 -9.26
N ALA A 193 7.31 4.63 -9.27
CA ALA A 193 6.02 4.64 -9.95
C ALA A 193 6.06 4.29 -11.45
N THR A 194 7.18 4.56 -12.12
CA THR A 194 7.37 4.32 -13.56
C THR A 194 8.47 3.28 -13.85
N ILE A 195 8.86 2.47 -12.85
CA ILE A 195 9.74 1.32 -13.11
C ILE A 195 8.96 0.26 -13.89
N ASN A 196 7.73 -0.04 -13.47
CA ASN A 196 6.93 -1.16 -13.94
C ASN A 196 5.41 -0.85 -13.76
N TRP A 197 4.53 -1.77 -14.19
CA TRP A 197 3.07 -1.63 -14.20
C TRP A 197 2.36 -1.95 -12.88
N ASP A 198 3.09 -2.16 -11.78
CA ASP A 198 2.53 -2.58 -10.48
C ASP A 198 1.45 -1.63 -9.93
N LEU A 199 1.47 -0.34 -10.31
CA LEU A 199 0.44 0.63 -9.88
C LEU A 199 -0.98 0.25 -10.29
N LEU A 200 -1.17 -0.52 -11.36
CA LEU A 200 -2.50 -1.03 -11.75
C LEU A 200 -3.09 -1.89 -10.63
N ALA A 201 -2.32 -2.87 -10.14
CA ALA A 201 -2.75 -3.75 -9.06
C ALA A 201 -2.96 -2.97 -7.75
N VAL A 202 -2.07 -2.01 -7.45
CA VAL A 202 -2.19 -1.16 -6.25
C VAL A 202 -3.44 -0.27 -6.31
N ALA A 203 -3.79 0.28 -7.48
CA ALA A 203 -5.00 1.09 -7.66
C ALA A 203 -6.28 0.26 -7.50
N LEU A 204 -6.32 -0.93 -8.09
CA LEU A 204 -7.44 -1.87 -7.93
C LEU A 204 -7.59 -2.30 -6.46
N LEU A 205 -6.47 -2.56 -5.78
CA LEU A 205 -6.49 -2.90 -4.35
C LEU A 205 -6.97 -1.73 -3.48
N ALA A 206 -6.49 -0.50 -3.72
CA ALA A 206 -6.94 0.68 -2.98
C ALA A 206 -8.46 0.91 -3.18
N ALA A 207 -8.96 0.73 -4.40
CA ALA A 207 -10.38 0.78 -4.72
C ALA A 207 -11.16 -0.36 -4.03
N ALA A 208 -10.60 -1.57 -3.96
CA ALA A 208 -11.18 -2.69 -3.23
C ALA A 208 -11.34 -2.32 -1.74
N MET A 209 -10.26 -1.90 -1.08
CA MET A 209 -10.26 -1.45 0.32
C MET A 209 -11.33 -0.38 0.58
N LEU A 210 -11.47 0.58 -0.35
CA LEU A 210 -12.55 1.57 -0.28
C LEU A 210 -13.94 0.93 -0.39
N MET A 211 -14.16 -0.02 -1.30
CA MET A 211 -15.47 -0.70 -1.39
C MET A 211 -15.79 -1.51 -0.13
N TRP A 212 -14.79 -2.14 0.48
CA TRP A 212 -14.96 -2.85 1.75
C TRP A 212 -15.35 -1.89 2.87
N SER A 213 -14.65 -0.75 3.01
CA SER A 213 -15.00 0.26 4.03
C SER A 213 -16.39 0.86 3.86
N ARG A 214 -16.99 0.75 2.67
CA ARG A 214 -18.39 1.12 2.39
C ARG A 214 -19.39 -0.03 2.54
N GLY A 215 -18.99 -1.16 3.11
CA GLY A 215 -19.84 -2.34 3.29
C GLY A 215 -20.18 -3.08 2.00
N ARG A 216 -19.50 -2.78 0.88
CA ARG A 216 -19.77 -3.39 -0.44
C ARG A 216 -18.88 -4.61 -0.66
N ALA A 217 -19.14 -5.69 0.08
CA ALA A 217 -18.30 -6.89 0.09
C ALA A 217 -18.08 -7.54 -1.29
N LEU A 218 -19.13 -7.63 -2.13
CA LEU A 218 -19.01 -8.18 -3.49
C LEU A 218 -18.10 -7.31 -4.38
N ALA A 219 -18.27 -5.99 -4.33
CA ALA A 219 -17.46 -5.05 -5.11
C ALA A 219 -15.98 -5.06 -4.65
N PHE A 220 -15.74 -5.18 -3.34
CA PHE A 220 -14.39 -5.47 -2.81
C PHE A 220 -13.82 -6.74 -3.43
N GLY A 221 -14.59 -7.84 -3.43
CA GLY A 221 -14.19 -9.11 -4.02
C GLY A 221 -13.80 -8.97 -5.48
N VAL A 222 -14.69 -8.41 -6.31
CA VAL A 222 -14.45 -8.22 -7.75
C VAL A 222 -13.16 -7.42 -8.00
N LEU A 223 -12.97 -6.29 -7.32
CA LEU A 223 -11.77 -5.46 -7.49
C LEU A 223 -10.51 -6.17 -6.99
N LEU A 224 -10.59 -6.97 -5.93
CA LEU A 224 -9.48 -7.77 -5.43
C LEU A 224 -9.10 -8.90 -6.41
N GLY A 225 -10.09 -9.54 -7.04
CA GLY A 225 -9.88 -10.53 -8.09
C GLY A 225 -9.21 -9.94 -9.33
N LEU A 226 -9.66 -8.76 -9.77
CA LEU A 226 -8.99 -7.99 -10.83
C LEU A 226 -7.56 -7.59 -10.43
N ALA A 227 -7.35 -7.10 -9.20
CA ALA A 227 -6.02 -6.78 -8.70
C ALA A 227 -5.10 -8.01 -8.74
N THR A 228 -5.62 -9.18 -8.35
CA THR A 228 -4.93 -10.48 -8.39
C THR A 228 -4.59 -10.91 -9.83
N ALA A 229 -5.45 -10.57 -10.80
CA ALA A 229 -5.22 -10.81 -12.21
C ALA A 229 -4.23 -9.82 -12.85
N ALA A 230 -3.92 -8.70 -12.19
CA ALA A 230 -2.88 -7.75 -12.59
C ALA A 230 -1.53 -8.05 -11.91
N LYS A 231 -1.53 -8.45 -10.64
CA LYS A 231 -0.36 -8.90 -9.89
C LYS A 231 -0.82 -9.95 -8.90
N PHE A 232 -0.04 -11.01 -8.66
CA PHE A 232 -0.56 -12.12 -7.87
C PHE A 232 -0.82 -11.77 -6.39
N TYR A 233 0.01 -10.93 -5.74
CA TYR A 233 -0.02 -10.70 -4.28
C TYR A 233 -1.36 -10.26 -3.62
N PRO A 234 -2.28 -9.50 -4.25
CA PRO A 234 -3.47 -8.96 -3.58
C PRO A 234 -4.38 -10.04 -2.98
N PHE A 235 -4.40 -11.26 -3.53
CA PHE A 235 -5.18 -12.37 -2.98
C PHE A 235 -4.86 -12.67 -1.51
N LEU A 236 -3.63 -12.39 -1.06
CA LEU A 236 -3.18 -12.62 0.31
C LEU A 236 -4.04 -11.88 1.34
N ILE A 237 -4.70 -10.78 0.94
CA ILE A 237 -5.57 -9.98 1.80
C ILE A 237 -6.84 -10.73 2.21
N LEU A 238 -7.26 -11.75 1.44
CA LEU A 238 -8.35 -12.64 1.84
C LEU A 238 -8.02 -13.41 3.13
N GLY A 239 -6.75 -13.66 3.45
CA GLY A 239 -6.31 -14.34 4.67
C GLY A 239 -6.62 -13.54 5.94
N PRO A 240 -6.08 -12.32 6.10
CA PRO A 240 -6.49 -11.43 7.18
C PRO A 240 -8.00 -11.20 7.27
N LEU A 241 -8.66 -11.01 6.12
CA LEU A 241 -10.09 -10.78 6.07
C LEU A 241 -10.89 -11.98 6.60
N LEU A 242 -10.46 -13.20 6.25
CA LEU A 242 -11.04 -14.45 6.76
C LEU A 242 -10.98 -14.48 8.29
N ILE A 243 -9.81 -14.21 8.87
CA ILE A 243 -9.62 -14.31 10.33
C ILE A 243 -10.42 -13.22 11.05
N LEU A 244 -10.47 -11.99 10.51
CA LEU A 244 -11.31 -10.92 11.05
C LEU A 244 -12.80 -11.25 10.97
N CYS A 245 -13.26 -11.78 9.83
CA CYS A 245 -14.65 -12.20 9.67
C CYS A 245 -15.00 -13.39 10.55
N TRP A 246 -14.05 -14.30 10.81
CA TRP A 246 -14.21 -15.38 11.77
C TRP A 246 -14.38 -14.82 13.19
N ARG A 247 -13.47 -13.94 13.63
CA ARG A 247 -13.54 -13.27 14.93
C ARG A 247 -14.85 -12.50 15.13
N ALA A 248 -15.36 -11.83 14.10
CA ALA A 248 -16.59 -11.02 14.15
C ALA A 248 -17.89 -11.75 13.72
N GLY A 249 -17.82 -13.02 13.33
CA GLY A 249 -18.97 -13.77 12.80
C GLY A 249 -19.53 -13.25 11.46
N ARG A 250 -18.73 -12.54 10.65
CA ARG A 250 -19.13 -11.89 9.37
C ARG A 250 -18.96 -12.78 8.14
N TRP A 251 -19.32 -14.06 8.23
CA TRP A 251 -19.12 -15.07 7.18
C TRP A 251 -19.80 -14.75 5.84
N ARG A 252 -20.99 -14.16 5.85
CA ARG A 252 -21.70 -13.77 4.62
C ARG A 252 -20.92 -12.72 3.82
N ALA A 253 -20.32 -11.75 4.52
CA ALA A 253 -19.52 -10.72 3.88
C ALA A 253 -18.22 -11.31 3.30
N TYR A 254 -17.57 -12.21 4.05
CA TYR A 254 -16.40 -12.93 3.56
C TYR A 254 -16.73 -13.78 2.32
N GLY A 255 -17.83 -14.54 2.35
CA GLY A 255 -18.27 -15.37 1.22
C GLY A 255 -18.56 -14.54 -0.03
N ALA A 256 -19.19 -13.36 0.11
CA ALA A 256 -19.41 -12.44 -1.01
C ALA A 256 -18.11 -11.87 -1.57
N ALA A 257 -17.15 -11.52 -0.70
CA ALA A 257 -15.83 -11.05 -1.10
C ALA A 257 -15.03 -12.16 -1.83
N LEU A 258 -14.99 -13.37 -1.27
CA LEU A 258 -14.30 -14.51 -1.87
C LEU A 258 -14.94 -14.89 -3.22
N GLY A 259 -16.26 -14.99 -3.28
CA GLY A 259 -16.99 -15.29 -4.51
C GLY A 259 -16.75 -14.25 -5.61
N GLY A 260 -16.78 -12.96 -5.26
CA GLY A 260 -16.45 -11.88 -6.19
C GLY A 260 -15.01 -11.94 -6.70
N ALA A 261 -14.05 -12.23 -5.81
CA ALA A 261 -12.64 -12.31 -6.17
C ALA A 261 -12.35 -13.49 -7.11
N VAL A 262 -12.87 -14.68 -6.78
CA VAL A 262 -12.74 -15.87 -7.62
C VAL A 262 -13.41 -15.65 -8.97
N ALA A 263 -14.65 -15.13 -8.99
CA ALA A 263 -15.36 -14.90 -10.24
C ALA A 263 -14.62 -13.90 -11.15
N ALA A 264 -14.17 -12.76 -10.62
CA ALA A 264 -13.46 -11.77 -11.42
C ALA A 264 -12.11 -12.28 -11.94
N TRP A 265 -11.36 -13.00 -11.09
CA TRP A 265 -10.10 -13.61 -11.51
C TRP A 265 -10.31 -14.65 -12.63
N LEU A 266 -11.34 -15.50 -12.51
CA LEU A 266 -11.70 -16.48 -13.53
C LEU A 266 -12.13 -15.81 -14.84
N VAL A 267 -12.97 -14.77 -14.79
CA VAL A 267 -13.41 -14.04 -15.99
C VAL A 267 -12.22 -13.50 -16.81
N VAL A 268 -11.16 -13.05 -16.14
CA VAL A 268 -9.94 -12.57 -16.81
C VAL A 268 -9.06 -13.73 -17.29
N ASN A 269 -8.85 -14.76 -16.46
CA ASN A 269 -7.83 -15.79 -16.73
C ASN A 269 -8.34 -16.96 -17.58
N VAL A 270 -9.59 -17.39 -17.39
CA VAL A 270 -10.14 -18.58 -18.06
C VAL A 270 -10.15 -18.44 -19.59
N PRO A 271 -10.53 -17.31 -20.20
CA PRO A 271 -10.46 -17.18 -21.65
C PRO A 271 -9.06 -17.41 -22.21
N VAL A 272 -8.02 -16.83 -21.58
CA VAL A 272 -6.63 -17.00 -22.01
C VAL A 272 -6.12 -18.40 -21.70
N LEU A 273 -6.48 -18.98 -20.55
CA LEU A 273 -6.13 -20.37 -20.21
C LEU A 273 -6.69 -21.37 -21.24
N LEU A 274 -7.92 -21.17 -21.71
CA LEU A 274 -8.55 -22.09 -22.67
C LEU A 274 -8.02 -21.92 -24.09
N LEU A 275 -7.66 -20.71 -24.50
CA LEU A 275 -7.25 -20.40 -25.87
C LEU A 275 -5.72 -20.39 -26.06
N ALA A 276 -4.96 -20.08 -25.02
CA ALA A 276 -3.51 -19.95 -25.02
C ALA A 276 -2.88 -20.51 -23.72
N PRO A 277 -3.03 -21.82 -23.42
CA PRO A 277 -2.64 -22.41 -22.14
C PRO A 277 -1.15 -22.26 -21.81
N ASP A 278 -0.26 -22.40 -22.80
CA ASP A 278 1.18 -22.23 -22.58
C ASP A 278 1.58 -20.78 -22.32
N GLY A 279 0.96 -19.82 -23.02
CA GLY A 279 1.14 -18.40 -22.77
C GLY A 279 0.65 -18.00 -21.39
N TRP A 280 -0.56 -18.44 -21.00
CA TRP A 280 -1.09 -18.22 -19.66
C TRP A 280 -0.19 -18.82 -18.57
N ALA A 281 0.30 -20.05 -18.77
CA ALA A 281 1.14 -20.73 -17.80
C ALA A 281 2.53 -20.08 -17.65
N LYS A 282 3.01 -19.31 -18.64
CA LYS A 282 4.34 -18.68 -18.61
C LYS A 282 4.54 -17.79 -17.39
N PHE A 283 3.55 -16.98 -17.02
CA PHE A 283 3.62 -16.15 -15.80
C PHE A 283 3.96 -16.98 -14.55
N TYR A 284 3.26 -18.11 -14.38
CA TYR A 284 3.43 -18.99 -13.22
C TYR A 284 4.75 -19.75 -13.26
N ARG A 285 5.11 -20.32 -14.42
CA ARG A 285 6.39 -21.02 -14.62
C ARG A 285 7.57 -20.06 -14.38
N PHE A 286 7.53 -18.86 -14.98
CA PHE A 286 8.57 -17.84 -14.78
C PHE A 286 8.67 -17.41 -13.32
N SER A 287 7.55 -17.19 -12.64
CA SER A 287 7.57 -16.85 -11.21
C SER A 287 8.16 -17.97 -10.34
N HIS A 288 7.87 -19.23 -10.69
CA HIS A 288 8.42 -20.39 -10.01
C HIS A 288 9.93 -20.53 -10.23
N ASP A 289 10.38 -20.43 -11.48
CA ASP A 289 11.76 -20.71 -11.89
C ASP A 289 12.72 -19.54 -11.65
N ARG A 290 12.18 -18.33 -11.43
CA ARG A 290 12.98 -17.13 -11.13
C ARG A 290 13.89 -17.37 -9.92
N GLY A 291 15.16 -17.01 -10.09
CA GLY A 291 16.17 -17.11 -9.05
C GLY A 291 15.98 -16.12 -7.90
N VAL A 292 16.96 -16.12 -6.99
CA VAL A 292 17.08 -15.14 -5.92
C VAL A 292 17.30 -13.75 -6.50
N ASP A 293 16.42 -12.81 -6.17
CA ASP A 293 16.46 -11.43 -6.65
C ASP A 293 17.23 -10.52 -5.69
N PHE A 294 17.59 -9.34 -6.18
CA PHE A 294 18.60 -8.50 -5.55
C PHE A 294 18.20 -7.93 -4.19
N GLY A 295 16.90 -7.70 -3.97
CA GLY A 295 16.41 -7.15 -2.70
C GLY A 295 16.10 -8.16 -1.61
N SER A 296 16.25 -9.45 -1.88
CA SER A 296 15.83 -10.50 -0.94
C SER A 296 16.89 -10.79 0.12
N ILE A 297 16.46 -11.23 1.30
CA ILE A 297 17.40 -11.72 2.34
C ILE A 297 18.24 -12.90 1.83
N PHE A 298 17.68 -13.71 0.92
CA PHE A 298 18.35 -14.85 0.31
C PHE A 298 19.60 -14.43 -0.47
N LEU A 299 19.65 -13.22 -1.04
CA LEU A 299 20.85 -12.72 -1.70
C LEU A 299 22.00 -12.57 -0.70
N ILE A 300 21.74 -11.92 0.44
CA ILE A 300 22.74 -11.75 1.50
C ILE A 300 23.24 -13.12 1.96
N VAL A 301 22.32 -14.06 2.21
CA VAL A 301 22.67 -15.42 2.64
C VAL A 301 23.55 -16.11 1.59
N SER A 302 23.11 -16.12 0.33
CA SER A 302 23.81 -16.78 -0.77
C SER A 302 25.23 -16.22 -0.94
N GLN A 303 25.39 -14.90 -0.93
CA GLN A 303 26.68 -14.24 -1.11
C GLN A 303 27.62 -14.39 0.10
N ARG A 304 27.11 -14.26 1.34
CA ARG A 304 27.97 -14.31 2.55
C ARG A 304 28.44 -15.71 2.90
N TRP A 305 27.62 -16.73 2.65
CA TRP A 305 27.99 -18.12 2.88
C TRP A 305 28.51 -18.83 1.63
N ASN A 306 28.58 -18.13 0.50
CA ASN A 306 29.00 -18.68 -0.80
C ASN A 306 28.23 -19.97 -1.16
N ILE A 307 26.91 -19.94 -0.96
CA ILE A 307 26.01 -21.05 -1.26
C ILE A 307 25.08 -20.68 -2.42
N ALA A 308 24.92 -21.57 -3.39
CA ALA A 308 23.93 -21.43 -4.44
C ALA A 308 22.57 -21.89 -3.91
N ILE A 309 21.63 -20.96 -3.73
CA ILE A 309 20.26 -21.27 -3.32
C ILE A 309 19.43 -21.48 -4.58
N SER A 310 18.97 -22.70 -4.80
CA SER A 310 18.10 -23.02 -5.95
C SER A 310 16.74 -22.33 -5.84
N PRO A 311 16.05 -22.04 -6.97
CA PRO A 311 14.70 -21.49 -6.96
C PRO A 311 13.72 -22.32 -6.11
N ASP A 312 13.80 -23.64 -6.18
CA ASP A 312 12.95 -24.58 -5.41
C ASP A 312 13.20 -24.49 -3.91
N THR A 313 14.47 -24.47 -3.49
CA THR A 313 14.84 -24.33 -2.08
C THR A 313 14.34 -23.01 -1.52
N ALA A 314 14.53 -21.91 -2.26
CA ALA A 314 14.06 -20.60 -1.84
C ALA A 314 12.51 -20.54 -1.75
N ASN A 315 11.80 -21.13 -2.72
CA ASN A 315 10.34 -21.25 -2.71
C ASN A 315 9.85 -22.02 -1.48
N ASN A 316 10.48 -23.15 -1.16
CA ASN A 316 10.11 -23.96 0.00
C ASN A 316 10.33 -23.20 1.33
N TRP A 317 11.45 -22.50 1.49
CA TRP A 317 11.70 -21.68 2.68
C TRP A 317 10.70 -20.52 2.78
N ALA A 318 10.47 -19.80 1.68
CA ALA A 318 9.48 -18.72 1.62
C ALA A 318 8.08 -19.23 2.01
N MET A 319 7.67 -20.39 1.50
CA MET A 319 6.38 -21.02 1.83
C MET A 319 6.29 -21.38 3.32
N VAL A 320 7.30 -22.03 3.88
CA VAL A 320 7.33 -22.40 5.31
C VAL A 320 7.25 -21.15 6.19
N LEU A 321 8.07 -20.13 5.89
CA LEU A 321 8.06 -18.87 6.63
C LEU A 321 6.69 -18.17 6.52
N MET A 322 6.09 -18.15 5.34
CA MET A 322 4.78 -17.54 5.12
C MET A 322 3.68 -18.28 5.90
N VAL A 323 3.70 -19.61 5.95
CA VAL A 323 2.76 -20.41 6.77
C VAL A 323 2.93 -20.09 8.25
N LEU A 324 4.16 -20.02 8.75
CA LEU A 324 4.45 -19.65 10.14
C LEU A 324 3.95 -18.24 10.47
N ILE A 325 4.16 -17.28 9.57
CA ILE A 325 3.67 -15.91 9.76
C ILE A 325 2.14 -15.86 9.68
N CYS A 326 1.49 -16.61 8.78
CA CYS A 326 0.03 -16.71 8.72
C CYS A 326 -0.54 -17.28 10.04
N ALA A 327 0.10 -18.30 10.61
CA ALA A 327 -0.26 -18.82 11.93
C ALA A 327 -0.04 -17.76 13.04
N GLY A 328 1.07 -17.02 12.99
CA GLY A 328 1.37 -15.92 13.90
C GLY A 328 0.36 -14.78 13.81
N LEU A 329 -0.04 -14.37 12.60
CA LEU A 329 -1.07 -13.36 12.37
C LEU A 329 -2.46 -13.84 12.79
N THR A 330 -2.75 -15.13 12.64
CA THR A 330 -3.98 -15.75 13.16
C THR A 330 -4.00 -15.68 14.68
N ALA A 331 -2.92 -16.10 15.34
CA ALA A 331 -2.77 -16.01 16.79
C ALA A 331 -2.89 -14.56 17.26
N LEU A 332 -2.16 -13.62 16.63
CA LEU A 332 -2.22 -12.18 16.91
C LEU A 332 -3.66 -11.68 16.79
N THR A 333 -4.35 -12.02 15.70
CA THR A 333 -5.72 -11.52 15.44
C THR A 333 -6.74 -12.08 16.41
N LEU A 334 -6.59 -13.31 16.88
CA LEU A 334 -7.55 -13.94 17.80
C LEU A 334 -7.27 -13.63 19.28
N THR A 335 -6.03 -13.27 19.62
CA THR A 335 -5.61 -12.99 21.01
C THR A 335 -5.48 -11.51 21.33
N ALA A 336 -5.45 -10.63 20.31
CA ALA A 336 -5.33 -9.19 20.51
C ALA A 336 -6.49 -8.65 21.39
N PRO A 337 -6.21 -7.74 22.36
CA PRO A 337 -7.20 -7.22 23.30
C PRO A 337 -8.42 -6.60 22.61
N ARG A 338 -8.19 -5.93 21.47
CA ARG A 338 -9.22 -5.46 20.56
C ARG A 338 -8.93 -6.01 19.17
N ARG A 339 -9.97 -6.30 18.39
CA ARG A 339 -9.83 -6.78 17.01
C ARG A 339 -8.87 -5.86 16.23
N PRO A 340 -7.79 -6.38 15.61
CA PRO A 340 -6.92 -5.55 14.78
C PRO A 340 -7.68 -4.90 13.64
N ARG A 341 -7.26 -3.71 13.21
CA ARG A 341 -7.88 -3.04 12.05
C ARG A 341 -7.52 -3.79 10.77
N PHE A 342 -8.43 -3.81 9.80
CA PHE A 342 -8.22 -4.50 8.53
C PHE A 342 -6.97 -4.02 7.81
N ALA A 343 -6.76 -2.71 7.71
CA ALA A 343 -5.55 -2.14 7.11
C ALA A 343 -4.24 -2.58 7.79
N GLN A 344 -4.22 -2.77 9.12
CA GLN A 344 -3.03 -3.23 9.84
C GLN A 344 -2.64 -4.64 9.42
N LEU A 345 -3.61 -5.56 9.39
CA LEU A 345 -3.32 -6.95 8.98
C LEU A 345 -3.05 -7.07 7.49
N ALA A 346 -3.71 -6.26 6.65
CA ALA A 346 -3.42 -6.18 5.21
C ALA A 346 -1.98 -5.70 4.96
N PHE A 347 -1.51 -4.67 5.67
CA PHE A 347 -0.11 -4.25 5.61
C PHE A 347 0.83 -5.38 6.04
N LEU A 348 0.57 -6.01 7.20
CA LEU A 348 1.44 -7.04 7.76
C LEU A 348 1.56 -8.28 6.87
N ILE A 349 0.48 -8.76 6.24
CA ILE A 349 0.55 -9.94 5.37
C ILE A 349 1.35 -9.66 4.08
N ILE A 350 1.21 -8.46 3.50
CA ILE A 350 1.96 -8.09 2.30
C ILE A 350 3.43 -7.80 2.64
N ALA A 351 3.70 -7.15 3.77
CA ALA A 351 5.06 -6.95 4.26
C ALA A 351 5.75 -8.28 4.58
N ALA A 352 5.04 -9.22 5.21
CA ALA A 352 5.53 -10.56 5.45
C ALA A 352 5.88 -11.31 4.16
N PHE A 353 5.01 -11.21 3.14
CA PHE A 353 5.29 -11.76 1.82
C PHE A 353 6.58 -11.16 1.23
N ILE A 354 6.72 -9.84 1.24
CA ILE A 354 7.92 -9.14 0.76
C ILE A 354 9.20 -9.59 1.51
N LEU A 355 9.14 -9.67 2.84
CA LEU A 355 10.30 -10.01 3.68
C LEU A 355 10.74 -11.48 3.54
N THR A 356 9.81 -12.37 3.19
CA THR A 356 10.07 -13.82 3.10
C THR A 356 10.20 -14.34 1.68
N ASN A 357 9.86 -13.54 0.67
CA ASN A 357 9.94 -13.94 -0.72
C ASN A 357 11.39 -13.89 -1.24
N LYS A 358 11.70 -14.76 -2.20
CA LYS A 358 12.99 -14.78 -2.90
C LYS A 358 13.14 -13.64 -3.90
N VAL A 359 12.03 -12.98 -4.26
CA VAL A 359 11.99 -11.87 -5.21
C VAL A 359 11.56 -10.59 -4.51
N TYR A 360 12.40 -9.55 -4.58
CA TYR A 360 12.03 -8.18 -4.20
C TYR A 360 12.62 -7.17 -5.19
N SER A 361 11.74 -6.53 -5.94
CA SER A 361 12.10 -5.42 -6.83
C SER A 361 11.70 -4.09 -6.18
N PRO A 362 12.41 -2.97 -6.44
CA PRO A 362 12.21 -1.69 -5.74
C PRO A 362 10.76 -1.18 -5.74
N GLN A 363 10.02 -1.43 -6.81
CA GLN A 363 8.63 -1.05 -6.96
C GLN A 363 7.66 -1.81 -6.04
N TYR A 364 8.08 -2.90 -5.38
CA TYR A 364 7.22 -3.62 -4.43
C TYR A 364 6.89 -2.76 -3.21
N VAL A 365 7.70 -1.72 -2.93
CA VAL A 365 7.37 -0.67 -1.95
C VAL A 365 6.00 -0.04 -2.22
N LEU A 366 5.58 0.08 -3.49
CA LEU A 366 4.30 0.67 -3.89
C LEU A 366 3.10 -0.13 -3.34
N TRP A 367 3.28 -1.43 -3.10
CA TRP A 367 2.24 -2.29 -2.53
C TRP A 367 1.98 -1.94 -1.07
N LEU A 368 3.02 -1.48 -0.37
CA LEU A 368 3.00 -1.17 1.05
C LEU A 368 2.61 0.27 1.34
N VAL A 369 2.97 1.25 0.51
CA VAL A 369 2.75 2.69 0.78
C VAL A 369 1.30 3.02 1.19
N PRO A 370 0.25 2.69 0.40
CA PRO A 370 -1.12 3.01 0.79
C PRO A 370 -1.59 2.20 2.00
N LEU A 371 -1.15 0.93 2.13
CA LEU A 371 -1.48 0.10 3.28
C LEU A 371 -0.83 0.63 4.57
N ALA A 372 0.42 1.09 4.51
CA ALA A 372 1.16 1.69 5.61
C ALA A 372 0.48 2.99 6.09
N ALA A 373 0.06 3.85 5.15
CA ALA A 373 -0.67 5.07 5.46
C ALA A 373 -2.00 4.78 6.19
N LEU A 374 -2.71 3.71 5.81
CA LEU A 374 -3.95 3.30 6.48
C LEU A 374 -3.70 2.54 7.80
N ALA A 375 -2.67 1.70 7.84
CA ALA A 375 -2.31 0.89 9.00
C ALA A 375 -1.81 1.76 10.15
N ARG A 376 -1.00 2.78 9.85
CA ARG A 376 -0.38 3.61 10.88
C ARG A 376 -0.01 5.00 10.35
N PRO A 377 -0.95 5.95 10.31
CA PRO A 377 -0.75 7.28 9.75
C PRO A 377 0.08 8.18 10.69
N ARG A 378 1.38 7.87 10.83
CA ARG A 378 2.33 8.64 11.65
C ARG A 378 3.56 8.99 10.84
N TRP A 379 3.80 10.29 10.62
CA TRP A 379 4.81 10.78 9.70
C TRP A 379 6.22 10.34 10.07
N ARG A 380 6.60 10.46 11.34
CA ARG A 380 7.93 10.06 11.82
C ARG A 380 8.30 8.64 11.37
N ASP A 381 7.44 7.69 11.67
CA ASP A 381 7.76 6.28 11.49
C ASP A 381 7.63 5.88 10.01
N PHE A 382 6.73 6.54 9.27
CA PHE A 382 6.64 6.44 7.82
C PHE A 382 7.88 6.99 7.11
N LEU A 383 8.39 8.16 7.50
CA LEU A 383 9.58 8.79 6.91
C LEU A 383 10.86 8.01 7.20
N ILE A 384 10.99 7.42 8.40
CA ILE A 384 12.10 6.50 8.70
C ILE A 384 12.09 5.33 7.72
N TRP A 385 10.93 4.69 7.53
CA TRP A 385 10.79 3.60 6.57
C TRP A 385 11.05 4.06 5.13
N GLN A 386 10.48 5.18 4.70
CA GLN A 386 10.73 5.74 3.36
C GLN A 386 12.21 6.05 3.11
N ALA A 387 12.95 6.52 4.11
CA ALA A 387 14.39 6.74 3.98
C ALA A 387 15.15 5.42 3.73
N CYS A 388 14.76 4.33 4.40
CA CYS A 388 15.30 3.00 4.14
C CYS A 388 15.02 2.53 2.71
N GLU A 389 13.80 2.74 2.21
CA GLU A 389 13.41 2.38 0.84
C GLU A 389 14.15 3.20 -0.23
N VAL A 390 14.35 4.50 0.01
CA VAL A 390 15.15 5.36 -0.88
C VAL A 390 16.61 4.92 -0.88
N ALA A 391 17.18 4.60 0.29
CA ALA A 391 18.55 4.09 0.38
C ALA A 391 18.70 2.77 -0.39
N TYR A 392 17.73 1.87 -0.29
CA TYR A 392 17.72 0.64 -1.07
C TYR A 392 17.57 0.90 -2.58
N PHE A 393 16.65 1.79 -2.98
CA PHE A 393 16.45 2.18 -4.38
C PHE A 393 17.77 2.70 -5.01
N LEU A 394 18.47 3.59 -4.32
CA LEU A 394 19.77 4.07 -4.80
C LEU A 394 20.83 2.95 -4.77
N GLY A 395 20.81 2.13 -3.72
CA GLY A 395 21.73 1.00 -3.55
C GLY A 395 21.67 -0.01 -4.69
N ILE A 396 20.48 -0.42 -5.13
CA ILE A 396 20.34 -1.39 -6.23
C ILE A 396 20.88 -0.82 -7.55
N TRP A 397 20.57 0.44 -7.87
CA TRP A 397 21.07 1.03 -9.10
C TRP A 397 22.58 1.22 -9.06
N MET A 398 23.14 1.64 -7.93
CA MET A 398 24.59 1.70 -7.79
C MET A 398 25.25 0.32 -7.85
N TYR A 399 24.60 -0.73 -7.35
CA TYR A 399 25.10 -2.11 -7.43
C TYR A 399 25.05 -2.66 -8.87
N LEU A 400 23.97 -2.38 -9.59
CA LEU A 400 23.87 -2.74 -11.01
C LEU A 400 24.86 -1.95 -11.86
N ALA A 401 25.09 -0.67 -11.57
CA ALA A 401 26.16 0.10 -12.20
C ALA A 401 27.53 -0.54 -11.94
N TYR A 402 27.78 -1.03 -10.72
CA TYR A 402 29.05 -1.66 -10.35
C TYR A 402 29.26 -2.95 -11.15
N THR A 403 28.25 -3.83 -11.20
CA THR A 403 28.34 -5.14 -11.85
C THR A 403 28.28 -5.09 -13.38
N THR A 404 27.73 -4.02 -13.97
CA THR A 404 27.58 -3.87 -15.43
C THR A 404 28.61 -2.96 -16.08
N SER A 405 29.45 -2.26 -15.30
CA SER A 405 30.48 -1.35 -15.83
C SER A 405 31.83 -2.00 -16.14
N GLY A 406 31.93 -3.33 -16.07
CA GLY A 406 33.17 -4.07 -16.28
C GLY A 406 34.25 -3.64 -15.29
N ASP A 407 35.49 -3.50 -15.76
CA ASP A 407 36.64 -3.16 -14.91
C ASP A 407 36.58 -1.77 -14.27
N ALA A 408 35.67 -0.89 -14.72
CA ALA A 408 35.50 0.44 -14.16
C ALA A 408 34.85 0.44 -12.77
N HIS A 409 34.10 -0.62 -12.42
CA HIS A 409 33.52 -0.83 -11.08
C HIS A 409 32.79 0.40 -10.51
N LYS A 410 32.01 1.10 -11.36
CA LYS A 410 31.33 2.35 -11.00
C LYS A 410 30.11 2.06 -10.13
N GLY A 411 30.12 2.47 -8.88
CA GLY A 411 28.94 2.39 -8.00
C GLY A 411 29.24 1.68 -6.69
N LEU A 412 28.30 0.85 -6.23
CA LEU A 412 28.33 0.25 -4.90
C LEU A 412 28.81 -1.21 -5.00
N PRO A 413 29.92 -1.59 -4.35
CA PRO A 413 30.37 -2.98 -4.33
C PRO A 413 29.42 -3.87 -3.52
N THR A 414 29.56 -5.18 -3.67
CA THR A 414 28.70 -6.21 -3.05
C THR A 414 28.47 -5.98 -1.55
N GLU A 415 29.51 -5.69 -0.77
CA GLU A 415 29.36 -5.51 0.69
C GLU A 415 28.54 -4.27 1.05
N GLY A 416 28.74 -3.17 0.31
CA GLY A 416 27.94 -1.96 0.46
C GLY A 416 26.49 -2.20 0.06
N TYR A 417 26.24 -3.00 -0.99
CA TYR A 417 24.89 -3.31 -1.41
C TYR A 417 24.14 -4.19 -0.41
N GLN A 418 24.80 -5.16 0.22
CA GLN A 418 24.21 -5.96 1.29
C GLN A 418 23.75 -5.09 2.47
N LEU A 419 24.47 -4.01 2.79
CA LEU A 419 24.01 -3.04 3.78
C LEU A 419 22.73 -2.33 3.33
N ALA A 420 22.62 -1.93 2.06
CA ALA A 420 21.41 -1.32 1.51
C ALA A 420 20.20 -2.28 1.59
N VAL A 421 20.40 -3.56 1.27
CA VAL A 421 19.37 -4.61 1.44
C VAL A 421 18.99 -4.74 2.92
N ALA A 422 19.96 -4.84 3.84
CA ALA A 422 19.71 -4.94 5.27
C ALA A 422 18.93 -3.72 5.81
N VAL A 423 19.27 -2.50 5.37
CA VAL A 423 18.57 -1.26 5.75
C VAL A 423 17.10 -1.31 5.33
N HIS A 424 16.79 -1.75 4.11
CA HIS A 424 15.41 -1.92 3.65
C HIS A 424 14.65 -2.96 4.49
N LEU A 425 15.24 -4.14 4.70
CA LEU A 425 14.62 -5.21 5.49
C LEU A 425 14.34 -4.76 6.93
N LEU A 426 15.31 -4.10 7.57
CA LEU A 426 15.17 -3.57 8.93
C LEU A 426 14.15 -2.42 8.99
N GLY A 427 14.09 -1.55 7.98
CA GLY A 427 13.08 -0.49 7.88
C GLY A 427 11.66 -1.04 7.78
N THR A 428 11.46 -2.07 6.95
CA THR A 428 10.16 -2.75 6.81
C THR A 428 9.78 -3.51 8.08
N LEU A 429 10.73 -4.24 8.69
CA LEU A 429 10.53 -4.93 9.98
C LEU A 429 10.21 -3.95 11.11
N TYR A 430 10.87 -2.79 11.15
CA TYR A 430 10.58 -1.73 12.09
C TYR A 430 9.12 -1.30 11.97
N LEU A 431 8.65 -1.00 10.76
CA LEU A 431 7.26 -0.59 10.54
C LEU A 431 6.26 -1.70 10.92
N CYS A 432 6.57 -2.97 10.62
CA CYS A 432 5.79 -4.11 11.08
C CYS A 432 5.72 -4.19 12.61
N ALA A 433 6.85 -4.02 13.30
CA ALA A 433 6.93 -4.09 14.75
C ALA A 433 6.10 -3.00 15.44
N VAL A 434 6.14 -1.76 14.93
CA VAL A 434 5.28 -0.70 15.50
C VAL A 434 3.79 -0.92 15.19
N VAL A 435 3.42 -1.53 14.06
CA VAL A 435 2.02 -1.91 13.80
C VAL A 435 1.56 -3.02 14.74
N VAL A 436 2.36 -4.07 14.92
CA VAL A 436 2.07 -5.16 15.87
C VAL A 436 1.98 -4.64 17.31
N ARG A 437 2.83 -3.69 17.68
CA ARG A 437 2.74 -3.01 18.98
C ARG A 437 1.40 -2.29 19.15
N ASP A 438 0.94 -1.56 18.13
CA ASP A 438 -0.33 -0.82 18.20
C ASP A 438 -1.55 -1.78 18.23
N ILE A 439 -1.41 -3.01 17.73
CA ILE A 439 -2.42 -4.07 17.88
C ILE A 439 -2.50 -4.56 19.34
N TRP A 440 -1.36 -4.78 19.98
CA TRP A 440 -1.30 -5.23 21.38
C TRP A 440 -1.59 -4.13 22.40
N LEU A 441 -1.31 -2.88 22.04
CA LEU A 441 -1.49 -1.68 22.86
C LEU A 441 -2.43 -0.71 22.13
N PRO A 442 -3.76 -0.98 22.11
CA PRO A 442 -4.73 -0.19 21.34
C PRO A 442 -4.73 1.31 21.66
N GLU A 443 -4.31 1.69 22.87
CA GLU A 443 -4.15 3.08 23.31
C GLU A 443 -3.03 3.84 22.55
N ARG A 444 -2.10 3.11 21.91
CA ARG A 444 -1.05 3.67 21.05
C ARG A 444 -1.45 3.78 19.58
N ASP A 445 -2.55 3.14 19.17
CA ASP A 445 -3.05 3.23 17.80
C ASP A 445 -3.59 4.63 17.50
N VAL A 446 -2.89 5.36 16.63
CA VAL A 446 -3.20 6.74 16.26
C VAL A 446 -4.63 6.90 15.75
N VAL A 447 -5.16 5.92 15.02
CA VAL A 447 -6.52 6.00 14.47
C VAL A 447 -7.56 5.86 15.60
N ARG A 448 -7.31 4.98 16.56
CA ARG A 448 -8.20 4.76 17.71
C ARG A 448 -8.17 5.90 18.71
N ARG A 449 -7.03 6.58 18.86
CA ARG A 449 -6.92 7.78 19.71
C ARG A 449 -7.83 8.91 19.24
N SER A 450 -8.22 8.93 17.96
CA SER A 450 -9.18 9.90 17.41
C SER A 450 -10.65 9.47 17.55
N GLY A 451 -10.91 8.32 18.17
CA GLY A 451 -12.24 7.81 18.49
C GLY A 451 -12.86 6.87 17.46
N ASP A 452 -12.14 6.48 16.41
CA ASP A 452 -12.60 5.48 15.44
C ASP A 452 -12.21 4.05 15.87
N ASP A 453 -13.02 3.02 15.56
CA ASP A 453 -12.60 1.62 15.77
C ASP A 453 -11.80 1.07 14.58
N ASP A 454 -12.43 0.93 13.41
CA ASP A 454 -11.77 0.53 12.17
C ASP A 454 -12.41 1.21 10.94
N PRO A 455 -11.96 2.42 10.54
CA PRO A 455 -12.46 3.11 9.36
C PRO A 455 -12.30 2.32 8.06
N SER A 456 -11.36 1.37 8.02
CA SER A 456 -11.13 0.48 6.89
C SER A 456 -11.95 -0.81 6.97
N GLY A 457 -12.61 -1.07 8.09
CA GLY A 457 -13.19 -2.37 8.45
C GLY A 457 -14.56 -2.66 7.86
N GLY A 458 -15.30 -1.64 7.39
CA GLY A 458 -16.60 -1.83 6.77
C GLY A 458 -17.59 -2.51 7.72
N VAL A 459 -18.02 -3.73 7.38
CA VAL A 459 -18.91 -4.54 8.25
C VAL A 459 -18.25 -5.01 9.56
N LEU A 460 -16.94 -4.83 9.68
CA LEU A 460 -16.15 -5.10 10.87
C LEU A 460 -16.04 -3.86 11.76
N ASP A 461 -16.29 -2.64 11.27
CA ASP A 461 -16.18 -1.43 12.08
C ASP A 461 -17.23 -1.44 13.21
N GLY A 462 -16.78 -1.39 14.48
CA GLY A 462 -17.65 -1.45 15.65
C GLY A 462 -18.38 -2.79 15.86
N ALA A 463 -18.08 -3.83 15.07
CA ALA A 463 -18.74 -5.12 15.20
C ALA A 463 -18.31 -5.83 16.50
N PRO A 464 -19.22 -6.48 17.25
CA PRO A 464 -18.83 -7.29 18.40
C PRO A 464 -18.02 -8.51 17.97
N ASP A 465 -17.14 -8.97 18.84
CA ASP A 465 -16.40 -10.21 18.64
C ASP A 465 -17.25 -11.41 19.08
N VAL A 466 -17.26 -12.46 18.26
CA VAL A 466 -17.96 -13.74 18.48
C VAL A 466 -16.98 -14.84 18.85
N PHE A 467 -15.72 -14.75 18.38
CA PHE A 467 -14.69 -15.74 18.65
C PHE A 467 -13.35 -15.06 18.95
N VAL A 468 -12.82 -15.28 20.15
CA VAL A 468 -11.54 -14.76 20.65
C VAL A 468 -10.83 -15.83 21.47
N LEU A 469 -9.51 -15.71 21.60
CA LEU A 469 -8.67 -16.62 22.37
C LEU A 469 -7.85 -15.86 23.43
N GLY A 470 -7.44 -16.55 24.49
CA GLY A 470 -6.50 -16.01 25.47
C GLY A 470 -7.06 -14.86 26.32
N PRO A 471 -6.25 -13.84 26.66
CA PRO A 471 -6.68 -12.71 27.50
C PRO A 471 -7.88 -11.96 26.95
N ALA A 472 -8.04 -11.87 25.63
CA ALA A 472 -9.18 -11.24 24.99
C ALA A 472 -10.52 -11.97 25.25
N ALA A 473 -10.49 -13.25 25.63
CA ALA A 473 -11.67 -14.03 26.01
C ALA A 473 -12.11 -13.80 27.46
N ARG A 474 -11.29 -13.11 28.27
CA ARG A 474 -11.65 -12.68 29.61
C ARG A 474 -12.04 -11.20 29.52
N PRO A 475 -13.33 -10.85 29.45
CA PRO A 475 -13.70 -9.47 29.69
C PRO A 475 -13.24 -9.16 31.11
N GLU A 476 -12.24 -8.30 31.27
CA GLU A 476 -12.09 -7.59 32.52
C GLU A 476 -13.42 -6.86 32.70
N TYR A 477 -14.23 -7.36 33.63
CA TYR A 477 -15.26 -6.57 34.27
C TYR A 477 -14.55 -5.45 35.05
N GLU A 478 -13.96 -4.49 34.34
CA GLU A 478 -13.86 -3.13 34.87
C GLU A 478 -15.27 -2.56 34.80
N GLU A 479 -16.11 -2.94 35.79
CA GLU A 479 -16.98 -1.90 36.32
C GLU A 479 -16.04 -0.72 36.65
N PRO A 480 -16.32 0.51 36.18
CA PRO A 480 -15.65 1.65 36.78
C PRO A 480 -15.98 1.52 38.26
N ALA A 481 -14.98 1.23 39.09
CA ALA A 481 -15.16 1.21 40.53
C ALA A 481 -15.90 2.51 40.85
N ARG A 482 -17.17 2.39 41.24
CA ARG A 482 -17.91 3.51 41.77
C ARG A 482 -17.09 3.91 42.98
N PHE A 483 -16.27 4.94 42.80
CA PHE A 483 -15.58 5.57 43.88
C PHE A 483 -16.70 6.24 44.69
N GLU A 484 -17.27 5.51 45.65
CA GLU A 484 -18.03 6.07 46.76
C GLU A 484 -17.04 6.80 47.70
N GLY A 485 -16.29 7.74 47.12
CA GLY A 485 -15.56 8.74 47.89
C GLY A 485 -16.52 9.90 48.15
N PRO A 486 -16.46 10.54 49.33
CA PRO A 486 -17.32 11.66 49.64
C PRO A 486 -17.14 12.77 48.59
N VAL A 487 -18.23 13.13 47.92
CA VAL A 487 -18.30 14.27 47.01
C VAL A 487 -18.08 15.52 47.88
N VAL A 488 -16.94 16.17 47.71
CA VAL A 488 -16.70 17.47 48.36
C VAL A 488 -17.33 18.54 47.46
N GLU A 489 -18.50 19.04 47.86
CA GLU A 489 -19.12 20.21 47.24
C GLU A 489 -18.26 21.44 47.51
N TRP A 490 -17.51 21.89 46.50
CA TRP A 490 -16.92 23.22 46.51
C TRP A 490 -17.96 24.22 46.01
N GLY A 491 -18.48 25.01 46.94
CA GLY A 491 -18.94 26.38 46.68
C GLY A 491 -20.32 26.53 46.08
N ALA A 492 -21.36 26.28 46.88
CA ALA A 492 -22.63 26.96 46.74
C ALA A 492 -23.12 27.36 48.13
N ASP A 493 -22.74 28.56 48.57
CA ASP A 493 -23.54 29.37 49.50
C ASP A 493 -22.95 30.78 49.58
N CYS A 494 -23.57 31.70 48.85
CA CYS A 494 -23.61 33.11 49.26
C CYS A 494 -24.98 33.66 48.89
N ALA A 495 -25.79 33.78 49.92
CA ALA A 495 -27.17 34.23 49.92
C ALA A 495 -27.38 35.58 49.22
N SER A 496 -28.45 35.68 48.43
CA SER A 496 -29.09 36.96 48.11
C SER A 496 -29.94 37.42 49.29
N PRO A 497 -29.80 38.66 49.81
CA PRO A 497 -30.78 39.22 50.72
C PRO A 497 -31.95 39.78 49.91
N ALA A 498 -33.16 39.39 50.34
CA ALA A 498 -34.43 39.93 49.90
C ALA A 498 -34.52 41.46 50.06
N GLY A 499 -35.25 42.09 49.13
CA GLY A 499 -35.51 43.52 49.12
C GLY A 499 -36.33 44.03 50.31
N ARG A 500 -36.18 45.34 50.55
CA ARG A 500 -37.15 46.17 51.26
C ARG A 500 -37.52 47.36 50.37
N SER A 501 -38.80 47.72 50.47
CA SER A 501 -39.54 48.75 49.75
C SER A 501 -39.16 50.18 50.11
N SER A 502 -39.62 51.12 49.24
CA SER A 502 -40.00 52.54 49.51
C SER A 502 -38.88 53.45 50.06
N LEU A 503 -38.44 54.52 49.39
CA LEU A 503 -39.14 55.66 48.78
C LEU A 503 -38.24 56.28 47.70
#